data_AF-A0A7X1GZ25-F1
#
_entry.id   AF-A0A7X1GZ25-F1
#
_cell.length_a   1.000
_cell.length_b   1.000
_cell.length_c   1.000
_cell.angle_alpha   90.00
_cell.angle_beta   90.00
_cell.angle_gamma   90.00
#
_symmetry.space_group_name_H-M   'P 1'
#
loop_
_entity.id
_entity.type
_entity.pdbx_description
1 polymer ?
#
loop_
_entity_poly.entity_id
_entity_poly.type
_entity_poly.pdbx_seq_one_letter_code
_entity_poly.pdbx_strand_id
1 'polypeptide(L)'
;MFKPHMHRCFCIGAVDQGDVFYQVAGPSVHLKPGALTLINPETLHSCTPQTLAASSYFMLYLQTDWCLKVSSRYGKPIPFDRLIRPSWQWTDRLYGLVRAQTENVSAPE
;
A
#
# COMPACT_ATOMS: atom_id res chain seq x y z
N MET A 1 14.46 9.84 0.37
CA MET A 1 14.35 8.72 -0.60
C MET A 1 14.32 7.42 0.18
N PHE A 2 13.29 6.59 0.02
CA PHE A 2 13.23 5.28 0.67
C PHE A 2 14.01 4.26 -0.14
N LYS A 3 14.98 3.60 0.48
CA LYS A 3 15.77 2.54 -0.16
C LYS A 3 14.88 1.30 -0.42
N PRO A 4 15.17 0.51 -1.47
CA PRO A 4 14.50 -0.76 -1.69
C PRO A 4 14.58 -1.67 -0.46
N HIS A 5 13.45 -2.24 -0.06
CA HIS A 5 13.35 -3.09 1.13
C HIS A 5 12.22 -4.12 1.01
N MET A 6 12.11 -4.97 2.02
CA MET A 6 11.14 -6.07 2.10
C MET A 6 10.59 -6.18 3.52
N HIS A 7 9.39 -6.75 3.66
CA HIS A 7 8.71 -7.00 4.93
C HIS A 7 8.16 -8.42 4.97
N ARG A 8 7.97 -9.00 6.15
CA ARG A 8 7.42 -10.37 6.31
C ARG A 8 5.89 -10.43 6.36
N CYS A 9 5.23 -9.28 6.17
CA CYS A 9 3.78 -9.09 6.24
C CYS A 9 3.22 -8.55 4.92
N PHE A 10 1.92 -8.70 4.71
CA PHE A 10 1.23 -8.02 3.63
C PHE A 10 1.11 -6.53 3.97
N CYS A 11 1.25 -5.67 2.97
CA CYS A 11 1.11 -4.23 3.17
C CYS A 11 0.11 -3.65 2.18
N ILE A 12 -0.72 -2.72 2.66
CA ILE A 12 -1.52 -1.84 1.82
C ILE A 12 -0.98 -0.42 2.00
N GLY A 13 -0.44 0.15 0.92
CA GLY A 13 -0.01 1.55 0.89
C GLY A 13 -1.08 2.44 0.30
N ALA A 14 -1.18 3.67 0.80
CA ALA A 14 -2.08 4.69 0.28
C ALA A 14 -1.33 6.01 0.12
N VAL A 15 -1.21 6.52 -1.11
CA VAL A 15 -0.55 7.80 -1.38
C VAL A 15 -1.49 8.93 -0.95
N ASP A 16 -1.08 9.77 -0.03
CA ASP A 16 -1.90 10.84 0.53
C ASP A 16 -1.58 12.20 -0.10
N GLN A 17 -0.29 12.56 -0.17
CA GLN A 17 0.16 13.78 -0.84
C GLN A 17 1.39 13.53 -1.69
N GLY A 18 1.53 14.34 -2.74
CA GLY A 18 2.64 14.28 -3.67
C GLY A 18 2.59 13.09 -4.62
N ASP A 19 3.36 13.22 -5.69
CA ASP A 19 3.52 12.20 -6.72
C ASP A 19 4.74 11.34 -6.37
N VAL A 20 4.64 10.02 -6.57
CA VAL A 20 5.69 9.06 -6.21
C VAL A 20 5.94 8.05 -7.33
N PHE A 21 7.20 7.66 -7.51
CA PHE A 21 7.60 6.51 -8.28
C PHE A 21 7.66 5.28 -7.36
N TYR A 22 6.75 4.35 -7.61
CA TYR A 22 6.65 3.10 -6.89
C TYR A 22 7.24 1.96 -7.73
N GLN A 23 8.16 1.21 -7.15
CA GLN A 23 8.74 0.04 -7.79
C GLN A 23 8.39 -1.19 -6.99
N VAL A 24 7.82 -2.20 -7.66
CA VAL A 24 7.55 -3.52 -7.10
C VAL A 24 7.81 -4.59 -8.16
N ALA A 25 8.66 -5.55 -7.81
CA ALA A 25 8.96 -6.74 -8.61
C ALA A 25 9.12 -6.50 -10.14
N GLY A 26 9.78 -5.41 -10.56
CA GLY A 26 9.91 -5.06 -11.98
C GLY A 26 9.89 -3.55 -12.24
N PRO A 27 9.18 -3.07 -13.29
CA PRO A 27 9.22 -1.67 -13.70
C PRO A 27 8.57 -0.73 -12.68
N SER A 28 9.11 0.49 -12.63
CA SER A 28 8.59 1.60 -11.83
C SER A 28 7.26 2.11 -12.39
N VAL A 29 6.36 2.49 -11.49
CA VAL A 29 5.02 3.00 -11.77
C VAL A 29 4.88 4.37 -11.09
N HIS A 30 4.38 5.36 -11.84
CA HIS A 30 4.05 6.66 -11.28
C HIS A 30 2.67 6.61 -10.60
N LEU A 31 2.64 6.89 -9.30
CA LEU A 31 1.44 6.97 -8.48
C LEU A 31 1.16 8.42 -8.04
N LYS A 32 -0.13 8.77 -8.01
CA LYS A 32 -0.66 10.06 -7.57
C LYS A 32 -1.42 9.93 -6.26
N PRO A 33 -1.71 11.03 -5.54
CA PRO A 33 -2.60 11.02 -4.40
C PRO A 33 -3.90 10.25 -4.64
N GLY A 34 -4.31 9.48 -3.64
CA GLY A 34 -5.40 8.52 -3.71
C GLY A 34 -4.98 7.13 -4.20
N ALA A 35 -3.85 6.96 -4.90
CA ALA A 35 -3.42 5.64 -5.35
C ALA A 35 -3.23 4.67 -4.16
N LEU A 36 -3.69 3.43 -4.35
CA LEU A 36 -3.43 2.34 -3.42
C LEU A 36 -2.39 1.41 -4.02
N THR A 37 -1.57 0.80 -3.17
CA THR A 37 -0.65 -0.27 -3.52
C THR A 37 -0.88 -1.45 -2.61
N LEU A 38 -0.63 -2.65 -3.12
CA LEU A 38 -0.55 -3.85 -2.29
C LEU A 38 0.82 -4.49 -2.48
N ILE A 39 1.37 -4.99 -1.39
CA ILE A 39 2.73 -5.53 -1.35
C ILE A 39 2.66 -6.89 -0.67
N ASN A 40 3.09 -7.91 -1.39
CA ASN A 40 3.25 -9.25 -0.84
C ASN A 40 4.39 -9.29 0.19
N PRO A 41 4.34 -10.22 1.15
CA PRO A 41 5.49 -10.55 1.98
C PRO A 41 6.72 -10.84 1.10
N GLU A 42 7.87 -10.48 1.63
CA GLU A 42 9.20 -10.77 1.06
C GLU A 42 9.37 -10.26 -0.38
N THR A 43 8.58 -9.25 -0.77
CA THR A 43 8.66 -8.62 -2.09
C THR A 43 9.48 -7.33 -2.04
N LEU A 44 10.50 -7.24 -2.87
CA LEU A 44 11.35 -6.04 -2.97
C LEU A 44 10.54 -4.88 -3.54
N HIS A 45 10.50 -3.78 -2.80
CA HIS A 45 9.80 -2.58 -3.24
C HIS A 45 10.47 -1.30 -2.76
N SER A 46 10.17 -0.20 -3.43
CA SER A 46 10.56 1.15 -3.05
C SER A 46 9.51 2.17 -3.46
N CYS A 47 9.47 3.29 -2.75
CA CYS A 47 8.61 4.44 -3.07
C CYS A 47 9.47 5.70 -2.99
N THR A 48 9.64 6.37 -4.13
CA THR A 48 10.49 7.56 -4.23
C THR A 48 9.64 8.76 -4.64
N PRO A 49 9.70 9.88 -3.89
CA PRO A 49 9.02 11.11 -4.30
C PRO A 49 9.48 11.58 -5.68
N GLN A 50 8.55 11.99 -6.56
CA GLN A 50 8.89 12.54 -7.87
C GLN A 50 9.51 13.94 -7.76
N THR A 51 9.11 14.71 -6.74
CA THR A 51 9.64 16.05 -6.49
C THR A 51 10.22 16.16 -5.09
N LEU A 52 10.94 17.25 -4.82
CA LEU A 52 11.45 17.58 -3.48
C LEU A 52 10.33 18.00 -2.51
N ALA A 53 9.11 18.25 -3.01
CA ALA A 53 7.97 18.48 -2.15
C ALA A 53 7.69 17.22 -1.31
N ALA A 54 7.25 17.41 -0.07
CA ALA A 54 6.95 16.29 0.81
C ALA A 54 5.84 15.43 0.21
N SER A 55 6.12 14.14 0.00
CA SER A 55 5.10 13.14 -0.25
C SER A 55 4.74 12.45 1.07
N SER A 56 3.46 12.26 1.34
CA SER A 56 2.97 11.46 2.47
C SER A 56 2.23 10.22 1.97
N TYR A 57 2.30 9.15 2.74
CA TYR A 57 1.54 7.93 2.49
C TYR A 57 1.21 7.23 3.80
N PHE A 58 0.11 6.50 3.81
CA PHE A 58 -0.31 5.63 4.90
C PHE A 58 0.04 4.18 4.57
N MET A 59 0.45 3.42 5.59
CA MET A 59 0.77 1.99 5.45
C MET A 59 -0.04 1.19 6.46
N LEU A 60 -0.81 0.22 5.96
CA LEU A 60 -1.45 -0.80 6.77
C LEU A 60 -0.67 -2.10 6.65
N TYR A 61 -0.17 -2.60 7.77
CA TYR A 61 0.55 -3.87 7.85
C TYR A 61 -0.40 -4.98 8.33
N LEU A 62 -0.52 -6.04 7.53
CA LEU A 62 -1.42 -7.15 7.77
C LEU A 62 -0.61 -8.43 7.98
N GLN A 63 -0.88 -9.12 9.09
CA GLN A 63 -0.21 -10.37 9.42
C GLN A 63 -0.52 -11.45 8.38
N THR A 64 0.52 -12.17 7.94
CA THR A 64 0.45 -13.12 6.83
C THR A 64 -0.51 -14.28 7.13
N ASP A 65 -0.46 -14.81 8.34
CA ASP A 65 -1.36 -15.87 8.82
C ASP A 65 -2.84 -15.43 8.82
N TRP A 66 -3.12 -14.19 9.25
CA TRP A 66 -4.45 -13.61 9.22
C TRP A 66 -4.96 -13.48 7.77
N CYS A 67 -4.14 -12.95 6.86
CA CYS A 67 -4.49 -12.83 5.44
C CYS A 67 -4.77 -14.20 4.79
N LEU A 68 -3.95 -15.21 5.10
CA LEU A 68 -4.17 -16.58 4.61
C LEU A 68 -5.47 -17.17 5.15
N LYS A 69 -5.75 -16.97 6.44
CA LYS A 69 -7.01 -17.40 7.06
C LYS A 69 -8.22 -16.72 6.42
N VAL A 70 -8.15 -15.41 6.16
CA VAL A 70 -9.24 -14.67 5.50
C VAL A 70 -9.42 -15.14 4.06
N SER A 71 -8.35 -15.24 3.26
CA SER A 71 -8.43 -15.65 1.85
C SER A 71 -8.95 -17.07 1.67
N SER A 72 -8.62 -17.99 2.59
CA SER A 72 -9.16 -19.36 2.58
C SER A 72 -10.70 -19.42 2.63
N ARG A 73 -11.35 -18.42 3.25
CA ARG A 73 -12.82 -18.32 3.32
C ARG A 73 -13.47 -17.92 2.00
N TYR A 74 -12.69 -17.32 1.10
CA TYR A 74 -13.16 -16.81 -0.19
C TYR A 74 -12.56 -17.58 -1.39
N GLY A 75 -11.80 -18.65 -1.13
CA GLY A 75 -11.43 -19.66 -2.12
C GLY A 75 -10.32 -19.28 -3.11
N LYS A 76 -9.64 -18.12 -2.97
CA LYS A 76 -8.49 -17.76 -3.80
C LYS A 76 -7.43 -17.00 -3.00
N PRO A 77 -6.14 -17.39 -3.08
CA PRO A 77 -5.06 -16.47 -2.74
C PRO A 77 -5.15 -15.30 -3.69
N ILE A 78 -5.07 -14.07 -3.18
CA ILE A 78 -5.03 -12.89 -4.03
C ILE A 78 -3.55 -12.69 -4.39
N PRO A 79 -3.13 -12.85 -5.66
CA PRO A 79 -1.82 -12.38 -6.09
C PRO A 79 -1.87 -10.85 -6.10
N PHE A 80 -1.14 -10.22 -5.17
CA PHE A 80 -1.28 -8.78 -4.90
C PHE A 80 -0.26 -7.90 -5.64
N ASP A 81 0.36 -8.40 -6.71
CA ASP A 81 1.53 -7.75 -7.28
C ASP A 81 1.25 -6.37 -7.87
N ARG A 82 0.03 -6.07 -8.39
CA ARG A 82 -0.31 -4.71 -8.85
C ARG A 82 -1.81 -4.39 -8.79
N LEU A 83 -2.25 -3.73 -7.70
CA LEU A 83 -3.45 -2.88 -7.78
C LEU A 83 -3.00 -1.44 -8.00
N ILE A 84 -3.24 -0.88 -9.17
CA ILE A 84 -3.06 0.54 -9.50
C ILE A 84 -4.38 1.01 -10.07
N ARG A 85 -4.97 2.07 -9.51
CA ARG A 85 -6.39 2.42 -9.70
C ARG A 85 -6.78 2.64 -11.18
N PRO A 86 -7.76 1.90 -11.72
CA PRO A 86 -8.36 2.20 -13.02
C PRO A 86 -9.80 2.78 -12.93
N SER A 87 -10.21 3.37 -11.79
CA SER A 87 -11.56 3.91 -11.45
C SER A 87 -12.54 2.93 -10.75
N TRP A 88 -12.72 3.07 -9.42
CA TRP A 88 -13.72 2.33 -8.63
C TRP A 88 -14.07 3.03 -7.31
N GLN A 89 -15.35 3.04 -6.93
CA GLN A 89 -15.86 3.56 -5.64
C GLN A 89 -15.29 2.80 -4.42
N TRP A 90 -15.01 1.50 -4.55
CA TRP A 90 -14.43 0.68 -3.48
C TRP A 90 -13.03 1.13 -3.08
N THR A 91 -12.26 1.64 -4.03
CA THR A 91 -10.90 2.12 -3.75
C THR A 91 -10.93 3.40 -2.92
N ASP A 92 -11.95 4.26 -3.07
CA ASP A 92 -12.13 5.44 -2.21
C ASP A 92 -12.53 5.05 -0.79
N ARG A 93 -13.44 4.09 -0.63
CA ARG A 93 -13.81 3.57 0.68
C ARG A 93 -12.62 2.90 1.38
N LEU A 94 -11.85 2.05 0.67
CA LEU A 94 -10.68 1.38 1.24
C LEU A 94 -9.58 2.38 1.60
N TYR A 95 -9.34 3.40 0.77
CA TYR A 95 -8.43 4.51 1.09
C TYR A 95 -8.86 5.23 2.36
N GLY A 96 -10.14 5.60 2.47
CA GLY A 96 -10.68 6.24 3.67
C GLY A 96 -10.50 5.38 4.93
N LEU A 97 -10.68 4.06 4.82
CA LEU A 97 -10.44 3.14 5.93
C LEU A 97 -8.96 3.07 6.32
N VAL A 98 -8.04 2.96 5.36
CA VAL A 98 -6.59 2.92 5.63
C VAL A 98 -6.17 4.20 6.35
N ARG A 99 -6.57 5.35 5.82
CA ARG A 99 -6.30 6.66 6.43
C ARG A 99 -6.84 6.77 7.87
N ALA A 100 -8.10 6.40 8.08
CA ALA A 100 -8.72 6.47 9.41
C ALA A 100 -8.04 5.55 10.43
N GLN A 101 -7.61 4.34 10.02
CA GLN A 101 -6.87 3.44 10.91
C GLN A 101 -5.51 4.01 11.31
N THR A 102 -4.81 4.68 10.41
CA THR A 102 -3.51 5.31 10.72
C THR A 102 -3.64 6.58 11.57
N GLU A 103 -4.71 7.35 11.41
CA GLU A 103 -5.00 8.51 12.27
C GLU A 103 -5.33 8.08 13.70
N ASN A 104 -6.06 6.96 13.89
CA ASN A 104 -6.40 6.43 15.22
C ASN A 104 -5.21 5.84 16.00
N VAL A 105 -4.15 5.41 15.33
CA VAL A 105 -2.91 4.90 15.97
C VAL A 105 -1.97 6.03 16.38
N SER A 106 -2.20 7.25 15.87
CA SER A 106 -1.35 8.42 16.10
C SER A 106 -1.83 9.33 17.25
N ALA A 107 -2.92 8.97 17.93
CA ALA A 107 -3.35 9.66 19.14
C ALA A 107 -2.41 9.27 20.29
N PRO A 108 -1.67 10.23 20.91
CA PRO A 108 -0.83 9.91 22.05
C PRO A 108 -1.71 9.56 23.27
N GLU A 109 -1.30 8.54 24.03
CA GLU A 109 -1.68 8.39 25.43
C GLU A 109 -1.15 9.55 26.28
#